data_AF-A0A1W9XC74-F1
#
_entry.id   AF-A0A1W9XC74-F1
#
_cell.length_a   1.000
_cell.length_b   1.000
_cell.length_c   1.000
_cell.angle_alpha   90.00
_cell.angle_beta   90.00
_cell.angle_gamma   90.00
#
_symmetry.space_group_name_H-M   'P 1'
#
loop_
_entity.id
_entity.type
_entity.pdbx_description
1 polymer ?
#
loop_
_entity_poly.entity_id
_entity_poly.type
_entity_poly.pdbx_seq_one_letter_code
_entity_poly.pdbx_strand_id
1 'polypeptide(L)'
;MINAKYKTGLVFFPAFDWAISPTHPEREERLLYTQDQVSEEGLFDIEGITEFKPDLVLVQDIRRVHFCVPDVWDVTTESHFISAGGAKTIGMAVMDKQVDRGFALVRPPGHHAMRMVHGARGFCNINIEAVMIEFLRTAYGVDRVAIVDTDCHHGDGTQDIYWHDPDDMNFSAQGYAELTALLKPDIAVLEGGYAIEGALPYVNLGIILAMAGIDYSQVREPGYDP
;
A
#
# COMPACT_ATOMS: atom_id res chain seq x y z
N MET A 1 29.78 -2.12 -13.11
CA MET A 1 28.46 -1.54 -12.84
C MET A 1 27.73 -2.52 -11.96
N ILE A 2 27.02 -2.02 -10.94
CA ILE A 2 26.19 -2.85 -10.06
C ILE A 2 24.89 -3.09 -10.83
N ASN A 3 24.45 -4.35 -10.91
CA ASN A 3 23.24 -4.72 -11.62
C ASN A 3 22.23 -5.25 -10.61
N ALA A 4 21.01 -4.70 -10.65
CA ALA A 4 19.93 -5.17 -9.80
C ALA A 4 19.52 -6.59 -10.22
N LYS A 5 19.32 -7.48 -9.25
CA LYS A 5 18.80 -8.84 -9.50
C LYS A 5 17.39 -8.81 -10.12
N TYR A 6 16.59 -7.82 -9.74
CA TYR A 6 15.24 -7.60 -10.23
C TYR A 6 15.14 -6.18 -10.79
N LYS A 7 14.59 -6.04 -11.99
CA LYS A 7 14.28 -4.73 -12.55
C LYS A 7 13.27 -4.05 -11.66
N THR A 8 13.59 -2.86 -11.15
CA THR A 8 12.80 -2.16 -10.14
C THR A 8 12.42 -0.77 -10.65
N GLY A 9 11.13 -0.51 -10.74
CA GLY A 9 10.58 0.79 -11.09
C GLY A 9 10.34 1.65 -9.86
N LEU A 10 10.71 2.93 -9.91
CA LEU A 10 10.43 3.90 -8.86
C LEU A 10 9.56 5.03 -9.41
N VAL A 11 8.55 5.46 -8.65
CA VAL A 11 7.83 6.71 -8.92
C VAL A 11 8.01 7.61 -7.72
N PHE A 12 8.35 8.88 -7.97
CA PHE A 12 8.43 9.92 -6.96
C PHE A 12 7.40 11.00 -7.25
N PHE A 13 6.55 11.29 -6.28
CA PHE A 13 5.66 12.44 -6.33
C PHE A 13 5.54 13.10 -4.95
N PRO A 14 6.40 14.10 -4.67
CA PRO A 14 6.42 14.78 -3.38
C PRO A 14 5.27 15.78 -3.19
N ALA A 15 4.40 16.05 -4.18
CA ALA A 15 3.25 16.97 -4.06
C ALA A 15 3.56 18.35 -3.45
N PHE A 16 4.38 19.16 -4.14
CA PHE A 16 4.76 20.51 -3.70
C PHE A 16 3.59 21.51 -3.59
N ASP A 17 2.47 21.21 -4.24
CA ASP A 17 1.28 22.05 -4.29
C ASP A 17 0.22 21.67 -3.25
N TRP A 18 0.50 20.66 -2.42
CA TRP A 18 -0.41 20.19 -1.38
C TRP A 18 0.22 20.33 0.01
N ALA A 19 -0.51 21.01 0.88
CA ALA A 19 -0.24 21.05 2.31
C ALA A 19 -1.56 21.23 3.07
N ILE A 20 -1.74 20.47 4.15
CA ILE A 20 -2.89 20.64 5.06
C ILE A 20 -2.75 21.97 5.82
N SER A 21 -1.55 22.25 6.32
CA SER A 21 -1.16 23.54 6.91
C SER A 21 0.37 23.69 6.88
N PRO A 22 0.92 24.92 7.00
CA PRO A 22 2.37 25.15 6.91
C PRO A 22 3.23 24.41 7.95
N THR A 23 2.63 23.97 9.06
CA THR A 23 3.33 23.26 10.16
C THR A 23 2.89 21.82 10.29
N HIS A 24 2.12 21.30 9.32
CA HIS A 24 1.58 19.96 9.37
C HIS A 24 2.72 18.92 9.22
N PRO A 25 2.70 17.79 9.96
CA PRO A 25 3.75 16.77 9.86
C PRO A 25 3.79 16.08 8.49
N GLU A 26 2.64 15.96 7.82
CA GLU A 26 2.54 15.51 6.42
C GLU A 26 2.89 16.67 5.48
N ARG A 27 4.17 16.77 5.08
CA ARG A 27 4.77 17.88 4.30
C ARG A 27 5.74 17.35 3.24
N GLU A 28 6.01 18.13 2.18
CA GLU A 28 6.77 17.65 1.01
C GLU A 28 8.16 17.12 1.33
N GLU A 29 8.82 17.67 2.36
CA GLU A 29 10.17 17.31 2.72
C GLU A 29 10.30 15.83 3.12
N ARG A 30 9.21 15.19 3.58
CA ARG A 30 9.21 13.74 3.87
C ARG A 30 9.65 12.91 2.66
N LEU A 31 9.19 13.27 1.46
CA LEU A 31 9.54 12.56 0.24
C LEU A 31 10.79 13.14 -0.43
N LEU A 32 11.02 14.45 -0.32
CA LEU A 32 12.22 15.08 -0.88
C LEU A 32 13.48 14.51 -0.24
N TYR A 33 13.51 14.34 1.09
CA TYR A 33 14.66 13.73 1.75
C TYR A 33 14.92 12.30 1.28
N THR A 34 13.87 11.53 0.98
CA THR A 34 14.03 10.19 0.43
C THR A 34 14.53 10.23 -1.02
N GLN A 35 13.99 11.13 -1.84
CA GLN A 35 14.43 11.31 -3.23
C GLN A 35 15.89 11.76 -3.32
N ASP A 36 16.29 12.70 -2.47
CA ASP A 36 17.67 13.17 -2.34
C ASP A 36 18.58 12.02 -1.91
N GLN A 37 18.21 11.26 -0.87
CA GLN A 37 18.99 10.09 -0.43
C GLN A 37 19.15 9.04 -1.55
N VAL A 38 18.08 8.71 -2.27
CA VAL A 38 18.12 7.76 -3.39
C VAL A 38 19.09 8.24 -4.48
N SER A 39 19.08 9.54 -4.75
CA SER A 39 19.97 10.15 -5.75
C SER A 39 21.42 10.19 -5.28
N GLU A 40 21.67 10.61 -4.03
CA GLU A 40 23.01 10.71 -3.44
C GLU A 40 23.69 9.36 -3.26
N GLU A 41 22.93 8.31 -2.95
CA GLU A 41 23.43 6.93 -2.86
C GLU A 41 23.62 6.27 -4.25
N GLY A 42 23.35 6.98 -5.33
CA GLY A 42 23.60 6.51 -6.71
C GLY A 42 22.67 5.36 -7.13
N LEU A 43 21.47 5.24 -6.56
CA LEU A 43 20.56 4.14 -6.91
C LEU A 43 20.16 4.18 -8.39
N PHE A 44 20.09 5.35 -9.00
CA PHE A 44 19.79 5.49 -10.43
C PHE A 44 20.97 5.12 -11.35
N ASP A 45 22.17 4.97 -10.80
CA ASP A 45 23.34 4.48 -11.54
C ASP A 45 23.39 2.93 -11.57
N ILE A 46 22.53 2.25 -10.81
CA ILE A 46 22.42 0.79 -10.78
C ILE A 46 21.61 0.32 -12.00
N GLU A 47 22.22 -0.53 -12.83
CA GLU A 47 21.55 -1.10 -14.00
C GLU A 47 20.35 -1.95 -13.53
N GLY A 48 19.16 -1.60 -14.02
CA GLY A 48 17.90 -2.26 -13.65
C GLY A 48 17.05 -1.49 -12.64
N ILE A 49 17.52 -0.36 -12.10
CA ILE A 49 16.64 0.61 -11.41
C ILE A 49 16.24 1.70 -12.40
N THR A 50 14.95 2.03 -12.45
CA THR A 50 14.43 3.01 -13.42
C THR A 50 13.35 3.88 -12.78
N GLU A 51 13.44 5.19 -13.00
CA GLU A 51 12.40 6.13 -12.57
C GLU A 51 11.29 6.23 -13.62
N PHE A 52 10.04 6.21 -13.17
CA PHE A 52 8.85 6.48 -13.97
C PHE A 52 8.21 7.79 -13.50
N LYS A 53 7.56 8.50 -14.42
CA LYS A 53 6.74 9.66 -14.09
C LYS A 53 5.32 9.23 -13.72
N PRO A 54 4.74 9.80 -12.65
CA PRO A 54 3.37 9.49 -12.28
C PRO A 54 2.43 9.93 -13.40
N ASP A 55 1.46 9.09 -13.71
CA ASP A 55 0.33 9.47 -14.55
C ASP A 55 -0.75 10.14 -13.67
N LEU A 56 -1.87 10.55 -14.27
CA LEU A 56 -3.07 10.98 -13.57
C LEU A 56 -4.10 9.85 -13.55
N VAL A 57 -4.80 9.68 -12.44
CA VAL A 57 -6.07 8.91 -12.46
C VAL A 57 -7.20 9.78 -13.00
N LEU A 58 -8.26 9.15 -13.47
CA LEU A 58 -9.50 9.83 -13.84
C LEU A 58 -10.46 9.87 -12.64
N VAL A 59 -11.44 10.77 -12.69
CA VAL A 59 -12.54 10.83 -11.69
C VAL A 59 -13.26 9.49 -11.61
N GLN A 60 -13.41 8.79 -12.73
CA GLN A 60 -14.02 7.47 -12.79
C GLN A 60 -13.24 6.43 -11.98
N ASP A 61 -11.91 6.50 -11.97
CA ASP A 61 -11.08 5.57 -11.20
C ASP A 61 -11.30 5.77 -9.70
N ILE A 62 -11.35 7.03 -9.25
CA ILE A 62 -11.68 7.37 -7.86
C ILE A 62 -13.09 6.88 -7.50
N ARG A 63 -14.08 7.08 -8.39
CA ARG A 63 -15.48 6.68 -8.17
C ARG A 63 -15.71 5.16 -8.17
N ARG A 64 -14.80 4.35 -8.71
CA ARG A 64 -14.86 2.89 -8.53
C ARG A 64 -14.60 2.50 -7.08
N VAL A 65 -13.78 3.30 -6.38
CA VAL A 65 -13.42 3.06 -5.00
C VAL A 65 -14.33 3.83 -4.06
N HIS A 66 -14.51 5.13 -4.24
CA HIS A 66 -15.10 6.00 -3.23
C HIS A 66 -16.45 6.59 -3.64
N PHE A 67 -17.35 6.68 -2.66
CA PHE A 67 -18.48 7.59 -2.65
C PHE A 67 -18.06 8.89 -1.96
N CYS A 68 -17.54 9.84 -2.73
CA CYS A 68 -17.17 11.17 -2.25
C CYS A 68 -18.40 12.07 -2.12
N VAL A 69 -18.49 12.81 -1.01
CA VAL A 69 -19.61 13.69 -0.70
C VAL A 69 -19.08 15.10 -0.40
N PRO A 70 -19.58 16.16 -1.06
CA PRO A 70 -20.64 16.16 -2.08
C PRO A 70 -20.23 15.49 -3.39
N ASP A 71 -19.00 15.70 -3.84
CA ASP A 71 -18.40 14.99 -4.96
C ASP A 71 -16.87 14.84 -4.82
N VAL A 72 -16.23 14.28 -5.84
CA VAL A 72 -14.78 13.98 -5.85
C VAL A 72 -13.95 15.26 -5.72
N TRP A 73 -14.34 16.34 -6.42
CA TRP A 73 -13.56 17.57 -6.47
C TRP A 73 -13.62 18.35 -5.15
N ASP A 74 -14.68 18.18 -4.36
CA ASP A 74 -14.79 18.80 -3.04
C ASP A 74 -13.83 18.20 -2.02
N VAL A 75 -13.41 16.95 -2.21
CA VAL A 75 -12.54 16.24 -1.28
C VAL A 75 -11.15 15.95 -1.84
N THR A 76 -10.85 16.33 -3.08
CA THR A 76 -9.55 16.06 -3.73
C THR A 76 -8.94 17.32 -4.34
N THR A 77 -7.63 17.24 -4.58
CA THR A 77 -6.84 18.23 -5.33
C THR A 77 -6.09 17.50 -6.44
N GLU A 78 -5.48 18.23 -7.37
CA GLU A 78 -4.64 17.65 -8.43
C GLU A 78 -3.58 16.68 -7.87
N SER A 79 -2.95 17.01 -6.74
CA SER A 79 -1.97 16.14 -6.08
C SER A 79 -2.53 14.78 -5.67
N HIS A 80 -3.82 14.68 -5.32
CA HIS A 80 -4.44 13.38 -5.05
C HIS A 80 -4.55 12.54 -6.33
N PHE A 81 -4.90 13.17 -7.46
CA PHE A 81 -4.96 12.49 -8.75
C PHE A 81 -3.58 12.00 -9.21
N ILE A 82 -2.54 12.79 -8.98
CA ILE A 82 -1.16 12.40 -9.32
C ILE A 82 -0.64 11.34 -8.35
N SER A 83 -0.95 11.43 -7.05
CA SER A 83 -0.54 10.42 -6.05
C SER A 83 -1.09 9.03 -6.39
N ALA A 84 -2.41 8.95 -6.60
CA ALA A 84 -3.06 7.71 -7.03
C ALA A 84 -2.54 7.25 -8.40
N GLY A 85 -2.25 8.19 -9.29
CA GLY A 85 -1.71 7.90 -10.61
C GLY A 85 -0.27 7.39 -10.56
N GLY A 86 0.54 7.78 -9.57
CA GLY A 86 1.86 7.22 -9.35
C GLY A 86 1.82 5.76 -8.89
N ALA A 87 0.90 5.41 -7.99
CA ALA A 87 0.64 4.02 -7.63
C ALA A 87 0.16 3.20 -8.86
N LYS A 88 -0.81 3.74 -9.62
CA LYS A 88 -1.28 3.17 -10.88
C LYS A 88 -0.13 2.93 -11.87
N THR A 89 0.75 3.91 -12.09
CA THR A 89 1.91 3.80 -13.00
C THR A 89 2.82 2.65 -12.61
N ILE A 90 3.14 2.50 -11.32
CA ILE A 90 3.97 1.38 -10.85
C ILE A 90 3.28 0.04 -11.07
N GLY A 91 1.99 -0.06 -10.75
CA GLY A 91 1.20 -1.25 -11.00
C GLY A 91 1.21 -1.66 -12.47
N MET A 92 0.98 -0.70 -13.37
CA MET A 92 1.03 -0.92 -14.82
C MET A 92 2.41 -1.37 -15.29
N ALA A 93 3.49 -0.73 -14.81
CA ALA A 93 4.85 -1.10 -15.21
C ALA A 93 5.20 -2.56 -14.86
N VAL A 94 4.69 -3.07 -13.74
CA VAL A 94 4.81 -4.48 -13.34
C VAL A 94 3.94 -5.37 -14.24
N MET A 95 2.67 -5.03 -14.46
CA MET A 95 1.77 -5.82 -15.30
C MET A 95 2.22 -5.91 -16.76
N ASP A 96 2.79 -4.83 -17.29
CA ASP A 96 3.33 -4.73 -18.64
C ASP A 96 4.73 -5.37 -18.78
N LYS A 97 5.28 -5.94 -17.68
CA LYS A 97 6.61 -6.57 -17.63
C LYS A 97 7.76 -5.62 -18.00
N GLN A 98 7.57 -4.32 -17.79
CA GLN A 98 8.63 -3.32 -17.95
C GLN A 98 9.65 -3.44 -16.80
N VAL A 99 9.14 -3.75 -15.60
CA VAL A 99 9.91 -4.03 -14.39
C VAL A 99 9.38 -5.28 -13.69
N ASP A 100 10.22 -5.94 -12.90
CA ASP A 100 9.83 -7.10 -12.10
C ASP A 100 9.14 -6.67 -10.79
N ARG A 101 9.50 -5.49 -10.28
CA ARG A 101 9.05 -4.92 -9.01
C ARG A 101 8.90 -3.42 -9.14
N GLY A 102 8.09 -2.80 -8.30
CA GLY A 102 8.04 -1.35 -8.25
C GLY A 102 7.70 -0.78 -6.89
N PHE A 103 8.01 0.49 -6.72
CA PHE A 103 7.81 1.23 -5.49
C PHE A 103 7.35 2.66 -5.80
N ALA A 104 6.20 3.05 -5.26
CA ALA A 104 5.62 4.37 -5.44
C ALA A 104 5.82 5.19 -4.16
N LEU A 105 6.69 6.19 -4.23
CA LEU A 105 6.92 7.18 -3.19
C LEU A 105 6.09 8.41 -3.52
N VAL A 106 4.83 8.41 -3.07
CA VAL A 106 3.83 9.40 -3.46
C VAL A 106 3.16 10.06 -2.26
N ARG A 107 2.72 11.31 -2.45
CA ARG A 107 1.89 12.09 -1.52
C ARG A 107 0.73 12.73 -2.28
N PRO A 108 -0.45 12.93 -1.67
CA PRO A 108 -0.86 12.54 -0.31
C PRO A 108 -1.06 11.02 -0.12
N PRO A 109 -1.06 10.49 1.12
CA PRO A 109 -1.26 9.06 1.43
C PRO A 109 -2.73 8.62 1.27
N GLY A 110 -3.01 7.30 1.40
CA GLY A 110 -4.35 6.77 1.12
C GLY A 110 -5.00 5.79 2.10
N HIS A 111 -4.24 4.99 2.86
CA HIS A 111 -4.79 3.82 3.57
C HIS A 111 -5.91 4.07 4.61
N HIS A 112 -6.10 5.30 5.09
CA HIS A 112 -7.19 5.69 5.99
C HIS A 112 -8.48 6.16 5.28
N ALA A 113 -8.44 6.36 3.96
CA ALA A 113 -9.59 6.86 3.22
C ALA A 113 -10.64 5.74 3.05
N MET A 114 -11.80 5.96 3.66
CA MET A 114 -12.94 5.04 3.71
C MET A 114 -13.68 4.96 2.37
N ARG A 115 -14.58 3.97 2.23
CA ARG A 115 -15.48 3.83 1.07
C ARG A 115 -16.38 5.06 0.89
N MET A 116 -16.89 5.62 1.98
CA MET A 116 -17.59 6.92 1.99
C MET A 116 -16.65 8.02 2.48
N VAL A 117 -16.44 9.05 1.66
CA VAL A 117 -15.48 10.13 1.94
C VAL A 117 -16.21 11.46 2.09
N HIS A 118 -16.13 12.06 3.28
CA HIS A 118 -16.65 13.40 3.59
C HIS A 118 -15.53 14.43 3.86
N GLY A 119 -14.26 14.02 3.73
CA GLY A 119 -13.08 14.80 4.08
C GLY A 119 -11.90 13.89 4.42
N ALA A 120 -10.79 14.50 4.84
CA ALA A 120 -9.57 13.79 5.17
C ALA A 120 -9.69 12.98 6.48
N ARG A 121 -9.15 11.76 6.48
CA ARG A 121 -8.94 10.92 7.68
C ARG A 121 -7.49 10.45 7.68
N GLY A 122 -6.75 10.68 8.76
CA GLY A 122 -5.33 10.32 8.82
C GLY A 122 -4.51 10.88 7.64
N PHE A 123 -4.81 12.12 7.23
CA PHE A 123 -4.20 12.81 6.07
C PHE A 123 -4.55 12.22 4.69
N CYS A 124 -5.41 11.19 4.65
CA CYS A 124 -5.84 10.51 3.45
C CYS A 124 -7.22 11.02 3.03
N ASN A 125 -7.37 11.46 1.78
CA ASN A 125 -8.67 11.83 1.21
C ASN A 125 -9.20 10.75 0.25
N ILE A 126 -8.30 10.05 -0.44
CA ILE A 126 -8.62 8.91 -1.30
C ILE A 126 -7.62 7.79 -1.04
N ASN A 127 -8.04 6.55 -1.21
CA ASN A 127 -7.23 5.35 -0.99
C ASN A 127 -6.51 5.01 -2.28
N ILE A 128 -5.26 5.46 -2.38
CA ILE A 128 -4.45 5.37 -3.61
C ILE A 128 -4.15 3.91 -3.98
N GLU A 129 -4.01 3.05 -2.97
CA GLU A 129 -3.78 1.62 -3.10
C GLU A 129 -5.01 0.96 -3.73
N ALA A 130 -6.20 1.26 -3.20
CA ALA A 130 -7.45 0.75 -3.73
C ALA A 130 -7.73 1.26 -5.16
N VAL A 131 -7.43 2.53 -5.45
CA VAL A 131 -7.59 3.08 -6.82
C VAL A 131 -6.69 2.35 -7.81
N MET A 132 -5.43 2.08 -7.44
CA MET A 132 -4.52 1.24 -8.24
C MET A 132 -5.11 -0.16 -8.43
N ILE A 133 -5.55 -0.82 -7.36
CA ILE A 133 -6.06 -2.20 -7.42
C ILE A 133 -7.28 -2.32 -8.32
N GLU A 134 -8.28 -1.44 -8.17
CA GLU A 134 -9.48 -1.45 -9.00
C GLU A 134 -9.20 -1.13 -10.47
N PHE A 135 -8.20 -0.27 -10.73
CA PHE A 135 -7.69 -0.07 -12.08
C PHE A 135 -7.08 -1.36 -12.64
N LEU A 136 -6.20 -2.03 -11.89
CA LEU A 136 -5.54 -3.26 -12.33
C LEU A 136 -6.52 -4.42 -12.54
N ARG A 137 -7.53 -4.54 -11.68
CA ARG A 137 -8.67 -5.45 -11.86
C ARG A 137 -9.37 -5.21 -13.20
N THR A 138 -9.72 -3.95 -13.47
CA THR A 138 -10.46 -3.57 -14.68
C THR A 138 -9.63 -3.73 -15.95
N ALA A 139 -8.37 -3.31 -15.92
CA ALA A 139 -7.52 -3.22 -17.11
C ALA A 139 -6.76 -4.52 -17.42
N TYR A 140 -6.41 -5.30 -16.40
CA TYR A 140 -5.56 -6.49 -16.53
C TYR A 140 -6.20 -7.78 -16.01
N GLY A 141 -7.39 -7.74 -15.41
CA GLY A 141 -8.05 -8.94 -14.87
C GLY A 141 -7.33 -9.52 -13.66
N VAL A 142 -6.77 -8.67 -12.79
CA VAL A 142 -6.13 -9.11 -11.55
C VAL A 142 -7.19 -9.52 -10.54
N ASP A 143 -7.41 -10.81 -10.37
CA ASP A 143 -8.47 -11.29 -9.47
C ASP A 143 -8.09 -11.23 -7.98
N ARG A 144 -6.84 -11.57 -7.65
CA ARG A 144 -6.36 -11.73 -6.26
C ARG A 144 -5.24 -10.75 -5.95
N VAL A 145 -5.41 -9.96 -4.90
CA VAL A 145 -4.42 -8.95 -4.48
C VAL A 145 -4.21 -8.98 -2.97
N ALA A 146 -2.95 -9.15 -2.56
CA ALA A 146 -2.53 -8.97 -1.18
C ALA A 146 -2.19 -7.51 -0.90
N ILE A 147 -2.74 -6.96 0.18
CA ILE A 147 -2.30 -5.68 0.73
C ILE A 147 -1.63 -5.97 2.07
N VAL A 148 -0.32 -5.71 2.15
CA VAL A 148 0.45 -5.82 3.39
C VAL A 148 0.76 -4.40 3.85
N ASP A 149 -0.06 -3.90 4.78
CA ASP A 149 0.13 -2.58 5.37
C ASP A 149 1.08 -2.68 6.56
N THR A 150 2.26 -2.07 6.42
CA THR A 150 3.28 -2.00 7.47
C THR A 150 3.40 -0.60 8.06
N ASP A 151 2.49 0.33 7.74
CA ASP A 151 2.39 1.60 8.44
C ASP A 151 2.09 1.34 9.92
N CYS A 152 2.54 2.24 10.80
CA CYS A 152 2.31 2.09 12.22
C CYS A 152 0.86 2.39 12.63
N HIS A 153 0.07 3.01 11.75
CA HIS A 153 -1.35 3.23 11.92
C HIS A 153 -2.15 2.16 11.17
N HIS A 154 -3.31 1.80 11.72
CA HIS A 154 -4.20 0.85 11.06
C HIS A 154 -4.76 1.43 9.75
N GLY A 155 -4.58 0.72 8.63
CA GLY A 155 -5.20 1.00 7.33
C GLY A 155 -6.72 0.72 7.31
N ASP A 156 -7.46 1.41 8.16
CA ASP A 156 -8.90 1.25 8.38
C ASP A 156 -9.74 1.55 7.13
N GLY A 157 -9.30 2.46 6.27
CA GLY A 157 -9.93 2.75 4.98
C GLY A 157 -9.81 1.59 3.99
N THR A 158 -8.63 1.00 3.88
CA THR A 158 -8.41 -0.19 3.04
C THR A 158 -9.25 -1.37 3.53
N GLN A 159 -9.33 -1.56 4.85
CA GLN A 159 -10.19 -2.56 5.45
C GLN A 159 -11.66 -2.33 5.10
N ASP A 160 -12.19 -1.11 5.29
CA ASP A 160 -13.59 -0.76 4.98
C ASP A 160 -13.94 -0.99 3.51
N ILE A 161 -13.01 -0.67 2.60
CA ILE A 161 -13.17 -0.88 1.16
C ILE A 161 -13.30 -2.37 0.85
N TYR A 162 -12.38 -3.21 1.31
CA TYR A 162 -12.31 -4.62 0.90
C TYR A 162 -12.94 -5.60 1.88
N TRP A 163 -13.62 -5.13 2.92
CA TRP A 163 -14.22 -5.97 3.97
C TRP A 163 -15.11 -7.11 3.47
N HIS A 164 -15.77 -6.90 2.32
CA HIS A 164 -16.70 -7.85 1.71
C HIS A 164 -16.17 -8.47 0.40
N ASP A 165 -14.90 -8.22 0.06
CA ASP A 165 -14.28 -8.84 -1.10
C ASP A 165 -14.11 -10.34 -0.83
N PRO A 166 -14.64 -11.23 -1.68
CA PRO A 166 -14.57 -12.67 -1.43
C PRO A 166 -13.12 -13.17 -1.43
N ASP A 167 -12.61 -13.47 -0.23
CA ASP A 167 -11.26 -13.97 0.01
C ASP A 167 -11.10 -15.44 -0.39
N ASP A 168 -10.51 -15.69 -1.56
CA ASP A 168 -9.82 -16.95 -1.90
C ASP A 168 -8.29 -16.77 -1.85
N MET A 169 -7.85 -15.85 -0.98
CA MET A 169 -6.46 -15.48 -0.83
C MET A 169 -5.78 -16.27 0.29
N ASN A 170 -4.73 -16.99 -0.10
CA ASN A 170 -3.95 -17.87 0.76
C ASN A 170 -2.87 -17.07 1.50
N PHE A 171 -3.24 -16.29 2.53
CA PHE A 171 -2.30 -15.74 3.52
C PHE A 171 -2.17 -16.72 4.69
N SER A 172 -0.93 -17.01 5.13
CA SER A 172 -0.72 -17.96 6.23
C SER A 172 -0.24 -17.28 7.51
N ALA A 173 -0.64 -17.88 8.62
CA ALA A 173 -0.25 -17.54 9.97
C ALA A 173 1.26 -17.59 10.14
N GLN A 174 1.92 -18.47 9.40
CA GLN A 174 3.37 -18.59 9.38
C GLN A 174 4.03 -17.34 8.79
N GLY A 175 3.43 -16.73 7.75
CA GLY A 175 3.93 -15.49 7.17
C GLY A 175 3.86 -14.33 8.18
N TYR A 176 2.75 -14.20 8.91
CA TYR A 176 2.63 -13.21 9.98
C TYR A 176 3.59 -13.47 11.16
N ALA A 177 3.77 -14.74 11.52
CA ALA A 177 4.72 -15.15 12.56
C ALA A 177 6.17 -14.83 12.17
N GLU A 178 6.56 -15.10 10.93
CA GLU A 178 7.89 -14.80 10.40
C GLU A 178 8.15 -13.29 10.41
N LEU A 179 7.20 -12.48 9.95
CA LEU A 179 7.30 -11.02 10.03
C LEU A 179 7.47 -10.53 11.48
N THR A 180 6.68 -11.07 12.41
CA THR A 180 6.77 -10.71 13.84
C THR A 180 8.13 -11.08 14.43
N ALA A 181 8.65 -12.27 14.11
CA ALA A 181 9.96 -12.72 14.56
C ALA A 181 11.11 -11.84 14.01
N LEU A 182 10.98 -11.35 12.78
CA LEU A 182 11.95 -10.44 12.16
C LEU A 182 11.93 -9.06 12.82
N LEU A 183 10.75 -8.55 13.16
CA LEU A 183 10.59 -7.23 13.80
C LEU A 183 11.07 -7.21 15.26
N LYS A 184 11.10 -8.37 15.94
CA LYS A 184 11.48 -8.53 17.35
C LYS A 184 10.79 -7.51 18.30
N PRO A 185 9.45 -7.39 18.25
CA PRO A 185 8.75 -6.43 19.10
C PRO A 185 8.76 -6.89 20.56
N ASP A 186 8.98 -5.95 21.48
CA ASP A 186 8.79 -6.21 22.92
C ASP A 186 7.30 -6.30 23.29
N ILE A 187 6.44 -5.61 22.54
CA ILE A 187 4.98 -5.58 22.69
C ILE A 187 4.36 -5.56 21.30
N ALA A 188 3.39 -6.44 21.05
CA ALA A 188 2.54 -6.36 19.86
C ALA A 188 1.10 -6.04 20.27
N VAL A 189 0.51 -5.04 19.62
CA VAL A 189 -0.90 -4.71 19.73
C VAL A 189 -1.50 -4.87 18.33
N LEU A 190 -2.48 -5.75 18.21
CA LEU A 190 -3.18 -5.97 16.96
C LEU A 190 -4.45 -5.09 16.94
N GLU A 191 -4.43 -4.01 16.18
CA GLU A 191 -5.59 -3.14 15.97
C GLU A 191 -6.11 -3.30 14.52
N GLY A 192 -7.29 -3.89 14.38
CA GLY A 192 -8.12 -3.88 13.16
C GLY A 192 -7.59 -4.64 11.93
N GLY A 193 -8.36 -5.61 11.44
CA GLY A 193 -8.08 -6.27 10.15
C GLY A 193 -8.84 -7.57 9.94
N TYR A 194 -10.14 -7.63 10.21
CA TYR A 194 -10.92 -8.89 10.19
C TYR A 194 -11.37 -9.35 8.79
N ALA A 195 -10.53 -9.20 7.76
CA ALA A 195 -10.90 -9.63 6.41
C ALA A 195 -11.00 -11.16 6.29
N ILE A 196 -10.13 -11.92 6.98
CA ILE A 196 -10.10 -13.38 6.87
C ILE A 196 -10.59 -14.04 8.17
N GLU A 197 -11.92 -14.12 8.36
CA GLU A 197 -12.58 -14.72 9.54
C GLU A 197 -12.00 -16.12 9.88
N GLY A 198 -11.71 -16.94 8.86
CA GLY A 198 -11.18 -18.29 9.04
C GLY A 198 -9.69 -18.36 9.44
N ALA A 199 -8.87 -17.38 9.05
CA ALA A 199 -7.43 -17.39 9.29
C ALA A 199 -7.04 -16.69 10.60
N LEU A 200 -7.88 -15.78 11.10
CA LEU A 200 -7.59 -14.94 12.26
C LEU A 200 -7.10 -15.72 13.50
N PRO A 201 -7.72 -16.84 13.91
CA PRO A 201 -7.23 -17.60 15.07
C PRO A 201 -5.78 -18.09 14.90
N TYR A 202 -5.41 -18.44 13.66
CA TYR A 202 -4.10 -18.98 13.32
C TYR A 202 -3.08 -17.86 13.22
N VAL A 203 -3.42 -16.73 12.59
CA VAL A 203 -2.57 -15.53 12.56
C VAL A 203 -2.23 -15.08 13.98
N ASN A 204 -3.22 -14.98 14.86
CA ASN A 204 -3.01 -14.62 16.26
C ASN A 204 -2.09 -15.62 16.97
N LEU A 205 -2.29 -16.92 16.76
CA LEU A 205 -1.43 -17.96 17.30
C LEU A 205 0.01 -17.82 16.79
N GLY A 206 0.19 -17.56 15.49
CA GLY A 206 1.50 -17.34 14.86
C GLY A 206 2.24 -16.15 15.49
N ILE A 207 1.58 -15.00 15.64
CA ILE A 207 2.13 -13.80 16.28
C ILE A 207 2.56 -14.09 17.72
N ILE A 208 1.71 -14.76 18.51
CA ILE A 208 2.01 -15.11 19.90
C ILE A 208 3.22 -16.05 19.99
N LEU A 209 3.28 -17.09 19.16
CA LEU A 209 4.39 -18.03 19.15
C LEU A 209 5.70 -17.35 18.73
N ALA A 210 5.65 -16.48 17.72
CA ALA A 210 6.80 -15.70 17.27
C ALA A 210 7.32 -14.78 18.38
N MET A 211 6.43 -14.04 19.06
CA MET A 211 6.81 -13.20 20.20
C MET A 211 7.41 -14.01 21.36
N ALA A 212 6.90 -15.22 21.59
CA ALA A 212 7.42 -16.12 22.63
C ALA A 212 8.71 -16.84 22.23
N GLY A 213 9.19 -16.69 20.99
CA GLY A 213 10.34 -17.45 20.47
C GLY A 213 10.08 -18.95 20.36
N ILE A 214 8.81 -19.35 20.17
CA ILE A 214 8.37 -20.74 20.04
C ILE A 214 8.18 -21.08 18.55
N ASP A 215 8.53 -22.31 18.17
CA ASP A 215 8.32 -22.80 16.80
C ASP A 215 6.86 -22.70 16.37
N TYR A 216 6.62 -22.04 15.24
CA TYR A 216 5.32 -21.84 14.62
C TYR A 216 5.17 -22.62 13.30
N SER A 217 6.12 -23.51 12.96
CA SER A 217 6.13 -24.30 11.72
C SER A 217 4.89 -25.18 11.50
N GLN A 218 4.12 -25.46 12.56
CA GLN A 218 2.91 -26.27 12.54
C GLN A 218 1.61 -25.45 12.49
N VAL A 219 1.67 -24.14 12.65
CA VAL A 219 0.46 -23.29 12.59
C VAL A 219 0.02 -23.21 11.13
N ARG A 220 -1.20 -23.66 10.84
CA ARG A 220 -1.79 -23.66 9.50
C ARG A 220 -3.28 -23.40 9.56
N GLU A 221 -3.75 -22.53 8.69
CA GLU A 221 -5.17 -22.28 8.47
C GLU A 221 -5.90 -23.52 7.94
N PRO A 222 -7.21 -23.66 8.21
CA PRO A 222 -8.02 -24.72 7.63
C PRO A 222 -8.08 -24.54 6.12
N GLY A 223 -7.75 -25.58 5.35
CA GLY A 223 -7.80 -25.55 3.89
C GLY A 223 -6.58 -24.93 3.21
N TYR A 224 -5.58 -24.46 3.97
CA TYR A 224 -4.31 -23.99 3.44
C TYR A 224 -3.29 -25.15 3.39
N ASP A 225 -2.96 -25.61 2.19
CA ASP A 225 -1.86 -26.54 1.92
C ASP A 225 -0.85 -25.86 0.96
N PRO A 226 0.29 -25.36 1.46
CA PRO A 226 1.25 -24.55 0.70
C PRO A 226 1.96 -25.30 -0.43
#